data_AF-A0AAJ5R5F9-F1
#
_entry.id   AF-A0AAJ5R5F9-F1
#
_cell.length_a   1.000
_cell.length_b   1.000
_cell.length_c   1.000
_cell.angle_alpha   90.00
_cell.angle_beta   90.00
_cell.angle_gamma   90.00
#
_symmetry.space_group_name_H-M   'P 1'
#
loop_
_entity.id
_entity.type
_entity.pdbx_description
1 polymer ?
#
loop_
_entity_poly.entity_id
_entity_poly.type
_entity_poly.pdbx_seq_one_letter_code
_entity_poly.pdbx_strand_id
1 'polypeptide(L)'
;MVDYKPLTDNEVRDTAVAYYTERQGKSLAKENPIIVLVGGQPGAGKSTASSMVKAELAMQGGYVHVDADRMRERIRVGDSKPTSEQTQADAGRLVAVLRDQAIQGRRNIVEEGTFRDPDSTGKFVQALSERGYKVELFAVATSREESLLGIYQRHELQHAAGGTNPRFVSERYHDEAMQGFESTLARTAVQFERVRVADRSGEVLYDSDIQSNKQPNALEALAVSRKLTDIKLAEITKAWSAVEAVARQRNASFAYLEAVSGHVQRLDDMQKERIHGHAMNKLDENAATLVHDARYAQHTRSELAKAAYFRGFHEKASEFKGIAPDFSKYDATVASRQTLRQLPDVTELAGRAMPKPQRSNDGNSL
;
A
#
# COMPACT_ATOMS: atom_id res chain seq x y z
N MET A 1 -28.83 -2.62 -25.39
CA MET A 1 -28.61 -2.35 -23.96
C MET A 1 -29.27 -1.03 -23.64
N VAL A 2 -29.92 -0.91 -22.49
CA VAL A 2 -30.51 0.37 -22.06
C VAL A 2 -29.36 1.28 -21.60
N ASP A 3 -29.31 2.50 -22.11
CA ASP A 3 -28.32 3.48 -21.68
C ASP A 3 -28.53 3.86 -20.21
N TYR A 4 -27.43 3.99 -19.47
CA TYR A 4 -27.49 4.48 -18.10
C TYR A 4 -27.95 5.94 -18.08
N LYS A 5 -28.97 6.22 -17.26
CA LYS A 5 -29.42 7.57 -16.98
C LYS A 5 -28.88 7.99 -15.61
N PRO A 6 -28.12 9.10 -15.52
CA PRO A 6 -27.70 9.64 -14.23
C PRO A 6 -28.90 9.91 -13.33
N LEU A 7 -28.71 9.76 -12.02
CA LEU A 7 -29.77 10.03 -11.04
C LEU A 7 -30.25 11.48 -11.16
N THR A 8 -31.56 11.70 -11.11
CA THR A 8 -32.12 13.03 -10.94
C THR A 8 -31.77 13.59 -9.55
N ASP A 9 -31.86 14.91 -9.37
CA ASP A 9 -31.58 15.53 -8.06
C ASP A 9 -32.52 15.00 -6.95
N ASN A 10 -33.76 14.66 -7.30
CA ASN A 10 -34.70 14.05 -6.37
C ASN A 10 -34.29 12.62 -6.00
N GLU A 11 -33.90 11.80 -6.98
CA GLU A 11 -33.41 10.44 -6.69
C GLU A 11 -32.15 10.44 -5.84
N VAL A 12 -31.22 11.37 -6.09
CA VAL A 12 -30.04 11.57 -5.23
C VAL A 12 -30.47 11.93 -3.82
N ARG A 13 -31.36 12.92 -3.67
CA ARG A 13 -31.84 13.37 -2.36
C ARG A 13 -32.52 12.24 -1.60
N ASP A 14 -33.50 11.59 -2.22
CA ASP A 14 -34.30 10.54 -1.59
C ASP A 14 -33.45 9.35 -1.17
N THR A 15 -32.51 8.93 -2.02
CA THR A 15 -31.60 7.81 -1.73
C THR A 15 -30.66 8.14 -0.58
N ALA A 16 -30.06 9.33 -0.57
CA ALA A 16 -29.14 9.76 0.48
C ALA A 16 -29.86 10.01 1.81
N VAL A 17 -31.06 10.61 1.79
CA VAL A 17 -31.89 10.82 2.99
C VAL A 17 -32.36 9.51 3.57
N ALA A 18 -32.82 8.56 2.76
CA ALA A 18 -33.21 7.23 3.23
C ALA A 18 -32.03 6.53 3.94
N TYR A 19 -30.84 6.55 3.35
CA TYR A 19 -29.63 6.01 3.98
C TYR A 19 -29.29 6.74 5.28
N TYR A 20 -29.41 8.07 5.31
CA TYR A 20 -29.20 8.86 6.52
C TYR A 20 -30.17 8.44 7.62
N THR A 21 -31.48 8.33 7.35
CA THR A 21 -32.51 7.95 8.33
C THR A 21 -32.24 6.56 8.93
N GLU A 22 -31.83 5.58 8.11
CA GLU A 22 -31.42 4.24 8.59
C GLU A 22 -30.26 4.30 9.60
N ARG A 23 -29.36 5.28 9.46
CA ARG A 23 -28.18 5.47 10.31
C ARG A 23 -28.41 6.43 11.47
N GLN A 24 -29.31 7.40 11.30
CA GLN A 24 -29.57 8.47 12.25
C GLN A 24 -29.94 7.93 13.62
N GLY A 25 -30.82 6.91 13.67
CA GLY A 25 -31.24 6.26 14.91
C GLY A 25 -30.11 5.55 15.69
N LYS A 26 -28.93 5.38 15.08
CA LYS A 26 -27.73 4.78 15.71
C LYS A 26 -26.67 5.83 16.09
N SER A 27 -27.03 7.11 16.05
CA SER A 27 -26.14 8.22 16.37
C SER A 27 -26.88 9.31 17.16
N LEU A 28 -26.18 10.07 17.99
CA LEU A 28 -26.70 11.18 18.78
C LEU A 28 -26.19 12.51 18.22
N ALA A 29 -27.00 13.56 18.36
CA ALA A 29 -26.57 14.92 18.03
C ALA A 29 -25.58 15.40 19.11
N LYS A 30 -24.57 16.18 18.70
CA LYS A 30 -23.51 16.67 19.58
C LYS A 30 -23.32 18.18 19.45
N GLU A 31 -23.00 18.83 20.55
CA GLU A 31 -22.63 20.25 20.55
C GLU A 31 -21.29 20.50 19.88
N ASN A 32 -20.37 19.54 19.86
CA ASN A 32 -19.08 19.60 19.18
C ASN A 32 -18.82 18.23 18.51
N PRO A 33 -19.48 17.92 17.38
CA PRO A 33 -19.36 16.64 16.70
C PRO A 33 -17.96 16.46 16.08
N ILE A 34 -17.57 15.20 15.92
CA ILE A 34 -16.28 14.81 15.34
C ILE A 34 -16.53 14.25 13.95
N ILE A 35 -15.73 14.66 12.98
CA ILE A 35 -15.61 13.98 11.69
C ILE A 35 -14.19 13.42 11.56
N VAL A 36 -14.11 12.10 11.38
CA VAL A 36 -12.85 11.40 11.18
C VAL A 36 -12.74 10.98 9.72
N LEU A 37 -11.75 11.55 9.03
CA LEU A 37 -11.42 11.23 7.65
C LEU A 37 -10.46 10.03 7.64
N VAL A 38 -10.89 8.89 7.11
CA VAL A 38 -10.05 7.69 6.98
C VAL A 38 -9.44 7.68 5.59
N GLY A 39 -8.15 8.01 5.52
CA GLY A 39 -7.45 8.34 4.29
C GLY A 39 -6.42 7.31 3.84
N GLY A 40 -6.22 7.22 2.53
CA GLY A 40 -5.19 6.37 1.90
C GLY A 40 -5.58 5.95 0.50
N GLN A 41 -4.59 5.49 -0.28
CA GLN A 41 -4.81 5.06 -1.66
C GLN A 41 -5.79 3.86 -1.75
N PRO A 42 -6.40 3.60 -2.91
CA PRO A 42 -7.19 2.39 -3.13
C PRO A 42 -6.39 1.14 -2.78
N GLY A 43 -7.03 0.15 -2.16
CA GLY A 43 -6.34 -1.08 -1.74
C GLY A 43 -5.45 -0.97 -0.51
N ALA A 44 -5.23 0.22 0.07
CA ALA A 44 -4.40 0.40 1.28
C ALA A 44 -4.92 -0.33 2.53
N GLY A 45 -6.17 -0.78 2.57
CA GLY A 45 -6.70 -1.48 3.75
C GLY A 45 -7.36 -0.55 4.77
N LYS A 46 -7.92 0.58 4.31
CA LYS A 46 -8.70 1.55 5.12
C LYS A 46 -9.75 0.93 6.05
N SER A 47 -10.30 -0.23 5.70
CA SER A 47 -11.33 -0.91 6.49
C SER A 47 -10.91 -1.22 7.92
N THR A 48 -9.62 -1.51 8.18
CA THR A 48 -9.12 -1.75 9.54
C THR A 48 -9.19 -0.47 10.37
N ALA A 49 -8.57 0.62 9.90
CA ALA A 49 -8.61 1.92 10.57
C ALA A 49 -10.05 2.45 10.70
N SER A 50 -10.86 2.31 9.65
CA SER A 50 -12.28 2.64 9.67
C SER A 50 -13.03 1.88 10.75
N SER A 51 -12.75 0.59 10.94
CA SER A 51 -13.39 -0.21 12.00
C SER A 51 -12.99 0.26 13.40
N MET A 52 -11.71 0.64 13.60
CA MET A 52 -11.23 1.20 14.88
C MET A 52 -11.96 2.51 15.21
N VAL A 53 -12.03 3.43 14.25
CA VAL A 53 -12.73 4.72 14.39
C VAL A 53 -14.22 4.51 14.66
N LYS A 54 -14.85 3.58 13.93
CA LYS A 54 -16.27 3.24 14.12
C LYS A 54 -16.54 2.71 15.52
N ALA A 55 -15.66 1.85 16.05
CA ALA A 55 -15.77 1.34 17.42
C ALA A 55 -15.60 2.46 18.45
N GLU A 56 -14.62 3.34 18.26
CA GLU A 56 -14.38 4.52 19.10
C GLU A 56 -15.62 5.42 19.15
N LEU A 57 -16.15 5.83 17.99
CA LEU A 57 -17.30 6.73 17.93
C LEU A 57 -18.61 6.06 18.37
N ALA A 58 -18.75 4.74 18.22
CA ALA A 58 -19.89 4.00 18.77
C ALA A 58 -20.01 4.20 20.29
N MET A 59 -18.89 4.22 21.01
CA MET A 59 -18.86 4.50 22.45
C MET A 59 -19.12 5.98 22.78
N GLN A 60 -18.98 6.88 21.80
CA GLN A 60 -19.16 8.33 21.96
C GLN A 60 -20.53 8.81 21.45
N GLY A 61 -21.53 7.93 21.38
CA GLY A 61 -22.87 8.27 20.92
C GLY A 61 -23.12 8.01 19.43
N GLY A 62 -22.30 7.18 18.79
CA GLY A 62 -22.51 6.72 17.42
C GLY A 62 -22.02 7.67 16.33
N TYR A 63 -22.22 7.27 15.07
CA TYR A 63 -21.72 7.98 13.88
C TYR A 63 -22.59 7.71 12.65
N VAL A 64 -22.45 8.58 11.64
CA VAL A 64 -22.91 8.32 10.26
C VAL A 64 -21.70 7.93 9.42
N HIS A 65 -21.78 6.79 8.72
CA HIS A 65 -20.72 6.33 7.81
C HIS A 65 -20.95 6.87 6.41
N VAL A 66 -20.05 7.72 5.95
CA VAL A 66 -20.05 8.33 4.61
C VAL A 66 -18.99 7.63 3.76
N ASP A 67 -19.43 6.90 2.74
CA ASP A 67 -18.55 6.12 1.87
C ASP A 67 -19.14 6.04 0.46
N ALA A 68 -18.37 6.51 -0.53
CA ALA A 68 -18.80 6.52 -1.92
C ALA A 68 -19.03 5.11 -2.49
N ASP A 69 -18.25 4.12 -2.06
CA ASP A 69 -18.45 2.73 -2.52
C ASP A 69 -19.76 2.17 -1.95
N ARG A 70 -20.13 2.51 -0.70
CA ARG A 70 -21.44 2.16 -0.11
C ARG A 70 -22.61 2.89 -0.75
N MET A 71 -22.44 4.18 -1.06
CA MET A 71 -23.48 4.93 -1.75
C MET A 71 -23.67 4.44 -3.18
N ARG A 72 -22.60 3.96 -3.84
CA ARG A 72 -22.69 3.35 -5.16
C ARG A 72 -23.56 2.08 -5.15
N GLU A 73 -23.46 1.25 -4.12
CA GLU A 73 -24.31 0.06 -3.94
C GLU A 73 -25.81 0.40 -3.90
N ARG A 74 -26.16 1.66 -3.61
CA ARG A 74 -27.55 2.15 -3.57
C ARG A 74 -28.06 2.69 -4.91
N ILE A 75 -27.19 2.85 -5.92
CA ILE A 75 -27.59 3.30 -7.26
C ILE A 75 -28.31 2.16 -7.98
N ARG A 76 -29.59 2.37 -8.33
CA ARG A 76 -30.38 1.39 -9.09
C ARG A 76 -30.04 1.50 -10.58
N VAL A 77 -29.32 0.52 -11.11
CA VAL A 77 -28.87 0.51 -12.53
C VAL A 77 -29.83 -0.25 -13.48
N GLY A 78 -30.76 -1.04 -12.94
CA GLY A 78 -31.67 -1.86 -13.76
C GLY A 78 -30.92 -2.76 -14.74
N ASP A 79 -31.36 -2.79 -16.01
CA ASP A 79 -30.71 -3.54 -17.10
C ASP A 79 -29.56 -2.77 -17.78
N SER A 80 -29.26 -1.55 -17.31
CA SER A 80 -28.13 -0.78 -17.83
C SER A 80 -26.81 -1.30 -17.29
N LYS A 81 -25.73 -1.09 -18.05
CA LYS A 81 -24.36 -1.43 -17.66
C LYS A 81 -23.51 -0.15 -17.63
N PRO A 82 -23.69 0.72 -16.62
CA PRO A 82 -22.92 1.94 -16.54
C PRO A 82 -21.43 1.67 -16.40
N THR A 83 -20.65 2.61 -16.93
CA THR A 83 -19.22 2.71 -16.66
C THR A 83 -18.96 3.02 -15.19
N SER A 84 -17.73 2.77 -14.75
CA SER A 84 -17.31 3.12 -13.38
C SER A 84 -17.37 4.62 -13.13
N GLU A 85 -17.08 5.42 -14.16
CA GLU A 85 -17.09 6.88 -14.15
C GLU A 85 -18.52 7.42 -13.92
N GLN A 86 -19.51 6.86 -14.63
CA GLN A 86 -20.91 7.26 -14.48
C GLN A 86 -21.42 7.01 -13.05
N THR A 87 -21.20 5.81 -12.52
CA THR A 87 -21.63 5.49 -11.14
C THR A 87 -20.79 6.23 -10.08
N GLN A 88 -19.55 6.62 -10.38
CA GLN A 88 -18.73 7.44 -9.49
C GLN A 88 -19.26 8.88 -9.37
N ALA A 89 -19.76 9.46 -10.45
CA ALA A 89 -20.36 10.80 -10.41
C ALA A 89 -21.60 10.83 -9.50
N ASP A 90 -22.52 9.88 -9.66
CA ASP A 90 -23.73 9.80 -8.83
C ASP A 90 -23.42 9.39 -7.39
N ALA A 91 -22.45 8.49 -7.15
CA ALA A 91 -21.99 8.18 -5.81
C ALA A 91 -21.42 9.41 -5.08
N GLY A 92 -20.70 10.28 -5.81
CA GLY A 92 -20.22 11.56 -5.27
C GLY A 92 -21.35 12.50 -4.88
N ARG A 93 -22.40 12.61 -5.71
CA ARG A 93 -23.60 13.41 -5.41
C ARG A 93 -24.35 12.87 -4.19
N LEU A 94 -24.49 11.55 -4.08
CA LEU A 94 -25.09 10.87 -2.92
C LEU A 94 -24.30 11.13 -1.64
N VAL A 95 -22.97 11.04 -1.70
CA VAL A 95 -22.07 11.34 -0.57
C VAL A 95 -22.22 12.79 -0.11
N ALA A 96 -22.29 13.74 -1.04
CA ALA A 96 -22.46 15.15 -0.69
C ALA A 96 -23.77 15.39 0.09
N VAL A 97 -24.90 14.87 -0.40
CA VAL A 97 -26.19 15.02 0.29
C VAL A 97 -26.18 14.29 1.63
N LEU A 98 -25.65 13.07 1.71
CA LEU A 98 -25.56 12.31 2.96
C LEU A 98 -24.73 13.06 4.01
N ARG A 99 -23.58 13.60 3.60
CA ARG A 99 -22.72 14.39 4.48
C ARG A 99 -23.45 15.63 4.98
N ASP A 100 -24.14 16.36 4.10
CA ASP A 100 -24.90 17.55 4.48
C ASP A 100 -26.01 17.22 5.49
N GLN A 101 -26.73 16.10 5.31
CA GLN A 101 -27.72 15.64 6.29
C GLN A 101 -27.10 15.31 7.65
N ALA A 102 -25.94 14.65 7.67
CA ALA A 102 -25.21 14.36 8.90
C ALA A 102 -24.69 15.63 9.59
N ILE A 103 -24.21 16.61 8.81
CA ILE A 103 -23.76 17.91 9.30
C ILE A 103 -24.91 18.68 9.95
N GLN A 104 -26.05 18.80 9.25
CA GLN A 104 -27.26 19.46 9.75
C GLN A 104 -27.78 18.79 11.02
N GLY A 105 -27.73 17.46 11.07
CA GLY A 105 -28.09 16.69 12.27
C GLY A 105 -27.06 16.71 13.39
N ARG A 106 -25.94 17.45 13.27
CA ARG A 106 -24.85 17.52 14.25
C ARG A 106 -24.32 16.14 14.69
N ARG A 107 -24.19 15.20 13.74
CA ARG A 107 -23.76 13.82 14.03
C ARG A 107 -22.25 13.69 13.91
N ASN A 108 -21.65 12.78 14.67
CA ASN A 108 -20.30 12.35 14.35
C ASN A 108 -20.29 11.64 12.99
N ILE A 109 -19.20 11.78 12.23
CA ILE A 109 -19.07 11.25 10.86
C ILE A 109 -17.77 10.44 10.76
N VAL A 110 -17.86 9.28 10.10
CA VAL A 110 -16.69 8.57 9.59
C VAL A 110 -16.75 8.65 8.08
N GLU A 111 -15.76 9.27 7.46
CA GLU A 111 -15.71 9.43 6.01
C GLU A 111 -14.48 8.74 5.42
N GLU A 112 -14.68 7.80 4.50
CA GLU A 112 -13.61 7.08 3.82
C GLU A 112 -13.33 7.70 2.45
N GLY A 113 -12.06 7.98 2.17
CA GLY A 113 -11.67 8.63 0.93
C GLY A 113 -10.21 8.43 0.56
N THR A 114 -9.84 8.88 -0.63
CA THR A 114 -8.43 8.97 -1.03
C THR A 114 -7.80 10.28 -0.63
N PHE A 115 -8.60 11.35 -0.42
CA PHE A 115 -8.16 12.70 -0.03
C PHE A 115 -6.87 13.13 -0.76
N ARG A 116 -6.89 13.02 -2.09
CA ARG A 116 -5.69 13.13 -2.94
C ARG A 116 -5.41 14.55 -3.44
N ASP A 117 -6.32 15.48 -3.15
CA ASP A 117 -6.23 16.86 -3.59
C ASP A 117 -6.04 17.74 -2.34
N PRO A 118 -4.84 18.29 -2.11
CA PRO A 118 -4.51 19.07 -0.92
C PRO A 118 -5.37 20.33 -0.78
N ASP A 119 -5.66 21.03 -1.89
CA ASP A 119 -6.38 22.30 -1.89
C ASP A 119 -7.86 22.09 -1.54
N SER A 120 -8.48 21.08 -2.13
CA SER A 120 -9.86 20.69 -1.87
C SER A 120 -10.00 20.12 -0.46
N THR A 121 -9.04 19.31 0.00
CA THR A 121 -9.05 18.75 1.35
C THR A 121 -8.89 19.84 2.41
N GLY A 122 -7.94 20.77 2.22
CA GLY A 122 -7.75 21.89 3.15
C GLY A 122 -9.00 22.78 3.27
N LYS A 123 -9.61 23.15 2.14
CA LYS A 123 -10.88 23.90 2.13
C LYS A 123 -12.00 23.14 2.84
N PHE A 124 -12.05 21.83 2.65
CA PHE A 124 -13.05 20.97 3.29
C PHE A 124 -12.87 20.91 4.81
N VAL A 125 -11.63 20.73 5.29
CA VAL A 125 -11.29 20.75 6.73
C VAL A 125 -11.66 22.10 7.34
N GLN A 126 -11.23 23.20 6.72
CA GLN A 126 -11.54 24.56 7.19
C GLN A 126 -13.05 24.80 7.30
N ALA A 127 -13.82 24.47 6.24
CA ALA A 127 -15.26 24.69 6.23
C ALA A 127 -16.01 23.89 7.30
N LEU A 128 -15.51 22.70 7.68
CA LEU A 128 -16.06 21.90 8.76
C LEU A 128 -15.72 22.47 10.13
N SER A 129 -14.48 22.92 10.32
CA SER A 129 -14.04 23.58 11.55
C SER A 129 -14.84 24.87 11.81
N GLU A 130 -15.10 25.67 10.77
CA GLU A 130 -15.97 26.87 10.85
C GLU A 130 -17.42 26.54 11.23
N ARG A 131 -17.88 25.30 10.97
CA ARG A 131 -19.19 24.78 11.40
C ARG A 131 -19.13 24.12 12.79
N GLY A 132 -18.03 24.27 13.52
CA GLY A 132 -17.83 23.75 14.87
C GLY A 132 -17.70 22.22 14.93
N TYR A 133 -17.14 21.60 13.88
CA TYR A 133 -16.71 20.20 13.92
C TYR A 133 -15.26 20.11 14.38
N LYS A 134 -14.94 19.06 15.16
CA LYS A 134 -13.55 18.59 15.30
C LYS A 134 -13.23 17.70 14.11
N VAL A 135 -12.22 18.07 13.33
CA VAL A 135 -11.85 17.35 12.11
C VAL A 135 -10.57 16.57 12.37
N GLU A 136 -10.65 15.25 12.31
CA GLU A 136 -9.51 14.35 12.51
C GLU A 136 -9.16 13.62 11.21
N LEU A 137 -7.88 13.26 11.07
CA LEU A 137 -7.38 12.40 9.99
C LEU A 137 -6.86 11.09 10.59
N PHE A 138 -7.31 9.96 10.03
CA PHE A 138 -6.72 8.65 10.26
C PHE A 138 -6.18 8.11 8.93
N ALA A 139 -4.89 8.30 8.71
CA ALA A 139 -4.17 7.84 7.53
C ALA A 139 -3.75 6.36 7.65
N VAL A 140 -3.90 5.61 6.56
CA VAL A 140 -3.38 4.24 6.43
C VAL A 140 -2.14 4.25 5.55
N ALA A 141 -1.02 3.84 6.13
CA ALA A 141 0.26 3.73 5.48
C ALA A 141 0.49 2.29 4.99
N THR A 142 0.57 2.13 3.68
CA THR A 142 0.74 0.83 3.01
C THR A 142 1.60 1.02 1.79
N SER A 143 2.57 0.13 1.57
CA SER A 143 3.44 0.17 0.39
C SER A 143 2.63 0.09 -0.90
N ARG A 144 3.20 0.61 -2.00
CA ARG A 144 2.54 0.61 -3.31
C ARG A 144 2.19 -0.82 -3.75
N GLU A 145 3.12 -1.74 -3.56
CA GLU A 145 3.03 -3.14 -3.98
C GLU A 145 1.94 -3.89 -3.20
N GLU A 146 1.81 -3.62 -1.91
CA GLU A 146 0.80 -4.21 -1.04
C GLU A 146 -0.60 -3.63 -1.28
N SER A 147 -0.71 -2.32 -1.55
CA SER A 147 -2.00 -1.71 -1.86
C SER A 147 -2.50 -2.10 -3.25
N LEU A 148 -1.61 -2.23 -4.24
CA LEU A 148 -1.95 -2.81 -5.54
C LEU A 148 -2.41 -4.26 -5.40
N LEU A 149 -1.69 -5.10 -4.65
CA LEU A 149 -2.12 -6.47 -4.34
C LEU A 149 -3.56 -6.48 -3.79
N GLY A 150 -3.89 -5.57 -2.88
CA GLY A 150 -5.24 -5.44 -2.32
C GLY A 150 -6.32 -5.11 -3.35
N ILE A 151 -6.01 -4.35 -4.41
CA ILE A 151 -6.94 -4.09 -5.52
C ILE A 151 -7.19 -5.38 -6.31
N TYR A 152 -6.13 -6.09 -6.66
CA TYR A 152 -6.23 -7.31 -7.45
C TYR A 152 -6.93 -8.44 -6.66
N GLN A 153 -6.58 -8.63 -5.38
CA GLN A 153 -7.28 -9.58 -4.50
C GLN A 153 -8.79 -9.29 -4.41
N ARG A 154 -9.16 -8.01 -4.25
CA ARG A 154 -10.58 -7.61 -4.23
C ARG A 154 -11.27 -7.93 -5.55
N HIS A 155 -10.61 -7.68 -6.67
CA HIS A 155 -11.14 -8.00 -7.99
C HIS A 155 -11.40 -9.50 -8.14
N GLU A 156 -10.45 -10.35 -7.73
CA GLU A 156 -10.62 -11.80 -7.76
C GLU A 156 -11.78 -12.27 -6.86
N LEU A 157 -11.92 -11.69 -5.67
CA LEU A 157 -13.06 -11.97 -4.78
C LEU A 157 -14.41 -11.57 -5.40
N GLN A 158 -14.47 -10.45 -6.12
CA GLN A 158 -15.70 -10.02 -6.79
C GLN A 158 -16.08 -10.96 -7.96
N HIS A 159 -15.10 -11.47 -8.70
CA HIS A 159 -15.34 -12.52 -9.71
C HIS A 159 -15.85 -13.80 -9.07
N ALA A 160 -15.23 -14.25 -7.97
CA ALA A 160 -15.66 -15.44 -7.25
C ALA A 160 -17.09 -15.31 -6.70
N ALA A 161 -17.51 -14.10 -6.32
CA ALA A 161 -18.87 -13.81 -5.86
C ALA A 161 -19.91 -13.66 -6.99
N GLY A 162 -19.52 -13.80 -8.26
CA GLY A 162 -20.43 -13.65 -9.41
C GLY A 162 -20.85 -12.21 -9.68
N GLY A 163 -20.02 -11.22 -9.30
CA GLY A 163 -20.32 -9.81 -9.54
C GLY A 163 -20.51 -9.52 -11.02
N THR A 164 -21.61 -8.86 -11.38
CA THR A 164 -21.99 -8.60 -12.78
C THR A 164 -21.18 -7.48 -13.45
N ASN A 165 -20.42 -6.70 -12.68
CA ASN A 165 -19.51 -5.65 -13.15
C ASN A 165 -18.44 -5.28 -12.08
N PRO A 166 -17.44 -6.13 -11.82
CA PRO A 166 -16.40 -5.86 -10.83
C PRO A 166 -15.56 -4.66 -11.26
N ARG A 167 -15.63 -3.56 -10.49
CA ARG A 167 -14.82 -2.37 -10.76
C ARG A 167 -13.36 -2.66 -10.49
N PHE A 168 -12.55 -2.45 -11.52
CA PHE A 168 -11.10 -2.47 -11.39
C PHE A 168 -10.54 -1.06 -11.24
N VAL A 169 -9.68 -0.86 -10.24
CA VAL A 169 -8.96 0.41 -10.08
C VAL A 169 -7.67 0.32 -10.89
N SER A 170 -7.49 1.21 -11.86
CA SER A 170 -6.24 1.27 -12.64
C SER A 170 -5.05 1.64 -11.75
N GLU A 171 -3.87 1.13 -12.07
CA GLU A 171 -2.61 1.47 -11.38
C GLU A 171 -2.28 2.96 -11.46
N ARG A 172 -2.53 3.61 -12.61
CA ARG A 172 -2.33 5.06 -12.76
C ARG A 172 -3.14 5.84 -11.71
N TYR A 173 -4.44 5.56 -11.61
CA TYR A 173 -5.31 6.19 -10.61
C TYR A 173 -4.85 5.90 -9.19
N HIS A 174 -4.39 4.66 -8.91
CA HIS A 174 -3.86 4.28 -7.62
C HIS A 174 -2.63 5.12 -7.24
N ASP A 175 -1.66 5.24 -8.15
CA ASP A 175 -0.41 5.95 -7.92
C ASP A 175 -0.64 7.46 -7.77
N GLU A 176 -1.51 8.05 -8.60
CA GLU A 176 -1.97 9.44 -8.46
C GLU A 176 -2.64 9.67 -7.09
N ALA A 177 -3.49 8.74 -6.64
CA ALA A 177 -4.11 8.83 -5.32
C ALA A 177 -3.11 8.70 -4.18
N MET A 178 -2.10 7.84 -4.32
CA MET A 178 -1.04 7.64 -3.32
C MET A 178 -0.16 8.87 -3.15
N GLN A 179 0.30 9.46 -4.26
CA GLN A 179 1.10 10.69 -4.28
C GLN A 179 0.29 11.90 -3.83
N GLY A 180 -0.95 12.04 -4.32
CA GLY A 180 -1.83 13.13 -3.94
C GLY A 180 -2.20 13.11 -2.46
N PHE A 181 -2.40 11.92 -1.88
CA PHE A 181 -2.66 11.78 -0.44
C PHE A 181 -1.45 12.17 0.41
N GLU A 182 -0.25 11.81 -0.02
CA GLU A 182 0.99 12.24 0.66
C GLU A 182 1.16 13.77 0.61
N SER A 183 0.92 14.39 -0.55
CA SER A 183 0.89 15.86 -0.67
C SER A 183 -0.17 16.50 0.24
N THR A 184 -1.35 15.87 0.33
CA THR A 184 -2.42 16.31 1.23
C THR A 184 -1.99 16.26 2.68
N LEU A 185 -1.43 15.14 3.13
CA LEU A 185 -0.92 15.01 4.49
C LEU A 185 0.15 16.07 4.78
N ALA A 186 1.12 16.26 3.88
CA ALA A 186 2.19 17.23 4.05
C ALA A 186 1.69 18.68 4.15
N ARG A 187 0.66 19.04 3.38
CA ARG A 187 0.15 20.43 3.31
C ARG A 187 -0.93 20.75 4.34
N THR A 188 -1.66 19.74 4.81
CA THR A 188 -2.90 19.96 5.59
C THR A 188 -2.87 19.35 6.98
N ALA A 189 -1.84 18.58 7.37
CA ALA A 189 -1.75 17.95 8.69
C ALA A 189 -2.00 18.93 9.86
N VAL A 190 -1.48 20.16 9.76
CA VAL A 190 -1.63 21.21 10.78
C VAL A 190 -3.05 21.79 10.91
N GLN A 191 -3.94 21.50 9.96
CA GLN A 191 -5.33 21.96 9.97
C GLN A 191 -6.27 21.00 10.71
N PHE A 192 -5.83 19.75 10.92
CA PHE A 192 -6.60 18.75 11.64
C PHE A 192 -6.41 18.93 13.15
N GLU A 193 -7.48 18.68 13.91
CA GLU A 193 -7.43 18.65 15.38
C GLU A 193 -6.57 17.49 15.86
N ARG A 194 -6.61 16.35 15.15
CA ARG A 194 -5.81 15.16 15.42
C ARG A 194 -5.43 14.43 14.14
N VAL A 195 -4.19 13.95 14.06
CA VAL A 195 -3.69 13.13 12.95
C VAL A 195 -3.15 11.81 13.51
N ARG A 196 -3.72 10.70 13.03
CA ARG A 196 -3.26 9.34 13.28
C ARG A 196 -2.73 8.72 12.00
N VAL A 197 -1.64 7.97 12.10
CA VAL A 197 -1.09 7.15 11.01
C VAL A 197 -0.91 5.74 11.52
N ALA A 198 -1.57 4.77 10.89
CA ALA A 198 -1.35 3.35 11.16
C ALA A 198 -0.85 2.61 9.94
N ASP A 199 -0.19 1.48 10.17
CA ASP A 199 0.05 0.52 9.11
C ASP A 199 -1.23 -0.23 8.67
N ARG A 200 -1.11 -1.11 7.69
CA ARG A 200 -2.24 -1.91 7.18
C ARG A 200 -2.88 -2.81 8.25
N SER A 201 -2.11 -3.27 9.23
CA SER A 201 -2.60 -4.15 10.30
C SER A 201 -3.41 -3.39 11.36
N GLY A 202 -3.33 -2.06 11.37
CA GLY A 202 -3.97 -1.19 12.36
C GLY A 202 -3.03 -0.76 13.48
N GLU A 203 -1.73 -1.09 13.40
CA GLU A 203 -0.74 -0.60 14.36
C GLU A 203 -0.54 0.89 14.17
N VAL A 204 -0.90 1.69 15.17
CA VAL A 204 -0.70 3.15 15.16
C VAL A 204 0.78 3.46 15.36
N LEU A 205 1.37 4.11 14.37
CA LEU A 205 2.78 4.51 14.35
C LEU A 205 2.97 5.96 14.81
N TYR A 206 1.95 6.78 14.59
CA TYR A 206 1.90 8.18 14.99
C TYR A 206 0.47 8.59 15.36
N ASP A 207 0.35 9.36 16.43
CA ASP A 207 -0.85 10.03 16.89
C ASP A 207 -0.45 11.39 17.46
N SER A 208 -0.98 12.48 16.88
CA SER A 208 -0.62 13.84 17.29
C SER A 208 -0.97 14.16 18.75
N ASP A 209 -1.89 13.42 19.36
CA ASP A 209 -2.30 13.61 20.75
C ASP A 209 -1.38 12.89 21.75
N ILE A 210 -0.45 12.07 21.26
CA ILE A 210 0.45 11.24 22.07
C ILE A 210 1.89 11.76 21.95
N GLN A 211 2.61 11.83 23.07
CA GLN A 211 4.02 12.27 23.05
C GLN A 211 4.99 11.12 22.71
N SER A 212 4.71 9.91 23.19
CA SER A 212 5.55 8.73 22.98
C SER A 212 5.16 7.94 21.73
N ASN A 213 5.31 8.55 20.55
CA ASN A 213 5.04 7.90 19.28
C ASN A 213 6.20 6.99 18.81
N LYS A 214 5.90 6.00 17.96
CA LYS A 214 6.92 5.17 17.29
C LYS A 214 7.68 5.96 16.23
N GLN A 215 7.04 6.98 15.66
CA GLN A 215 7.61 7.85 14.63
C GLN A 215 7.40 9.31 15.02
N PRO A 216 8.32 10.21 14.64
CA PRO A 216 8.32 11.58 15.16
C PRO A 216 7.20 12.46 14.59
N ASN A 217 6.70 12.14 13.40
CA ASN A 217 5.61 12.87 12.75
C ASN A 217 4.84 11.97 11.77
N ALA A 218 3.72 12.47 11.27
CA ALA A 218 2.84 11.73 10.36
C ALA A 218 3.50 11.36 9.02
N LEU A 219 4.39 12.20 8.47
CA LEU A 219 5.08 11.92 7.21
C LEU A 219 6.13 10.81 7.36
N GLU A 220 6.91 10.83 8.44
CA GLU A 220 7.85 9.75 8.77
C GLU A 220 7.12 8.44 9.03
N ALA A 221 5.98 8.47 9.74
CA ALA A 221 5.13 7.30 9.91
C ALA A 221 4.63 6.73 8.58
N LEU A 222 4.22 7.60 7.66
CA LEU A 222 3.80 7.21 6.31
C LEU A 222 4.96 6.58 5.53
N ALA A 223 6.14 7.21 5.55
CA ALA A 223 7.32 6.78 4.80
C ALA A 223 7.88 5.44 5.30
N VAL A 224 8.07 5.30 6.62
CA VAL A 224 8.61 4.07 7.23
C VAL A 224 7.70 2.88 6.95
N SER A 225 6.39 3.04 7.11
CA SER A 225 5.44 1.93 6.90
C SER A 225 5.29 1.54 5.42
N ARG A 226 5.49 2.50 4.49
CA ARG A 226 5.50 2.26 3.05
C ARG A 226 6.77 1.55 2.56
N LYS A 227 7.85 1.54 3.34
CA LYS A 227 9.08 0.82 2.98
C LYS A 227 8.84 -0.69 3.04
N LEU A 228 9.11 -1.36 1.92
CA LEU A 228 9.08 -2.82 1.87
C LEU A 228 10.27 -3.41 2.62
N THR A 229 10.02 -4.09 3.73
CA THR A 229 11.02 -4.98 4.35
C THR A 229 11.18 -6.25 3.51
N ASP A 230 12.25 -7.00 3.74
CA ASP A 230 12.49 -8.26 3.01
C ASP A 230 11.39 -9.29 3.29
N ILE A 231 10.94 -9.35 4.55
CA ILE A 231 9.81 -10.19 4.97
C ILE A 231 8.54 -9.80 4.21
N LYS A 232 8.17 -8.50 4.20
CA LYS A 232 6.98 -8.03 3.48
C LYS A 232 7.09 -8.30 1.98
N LEU A 233 8.26 -8.08 1.39
CA LEU A 233 8.49 -8.32 -0.03
C LEU A 233 8.27 -9.81 -0.38
N ALA A 234 8.79 -10.74 0.42
CA ALA A 234 8.56 -12.18 0.23
C ALA A 234 7.06 -12.55 0.36
N GLU A 235 6.38 -12.02 1.38
CA GLU A 235 4.96 -12.27 1.64
C GLU A 235 4.07 -11.75 0.51
N ILE A 236 4.32 -10.51 0.06
CA ILE A 236 3.58 -9.87 -1.03
C ILE A 236 3.82 -10.63 -2.35
N THR A 237 5.06 -11.06 -2.62
CA THR A 237 5.36 -11.87 -3.82
C THR A 237 4.56 -13.16 -3.84
N LYS A 238 4.56 -13.91 -2.72
CA LYS A 238 3.77 -15.13 -2.58
C LYS A 238 2.28 -14.87 -2.81
N ALA A 239 1.76 -13.77 -2.26
CA ALA A 239 0.35 -13.42 -2.42
C ALA A 239 0.00 -13.02 -3.86
N TRP A 240 0.92 -12.37 -4.58
CA TRP A 240 0.76 -12.10 -6.02
C TRP A 240 0.75 -13.38 -6.85
N SER A 241 1.61 -14.36 -6.56
CA SER A 241 1.57 -15.67 -7.22
C SER A 241 0.24 -16.39 -6.99
N ALA A 242 -0.38 -16.22 -5.81
CA ALA A 242 -1.72 -16.76 -5.54
C ALA A 242 -2.81 -16.05 -6.38
N VAL A 243 -2.74 -14.73 -6.53
CA VAL A 243 -3.62 -13.97 -7.43
C VAL A 243 -3.46 -14.46 -8.87
N GLU A 244 -2.23 -14.67 -9.34
CA GLU A 244 -1.95 -15.21 -10.67
C GLU A 244 -2.57 -16.59 -10.89
N ALA A 245 -2.42 -17.49 -9.91
CA ALA A 245 -3.00 -18.82 -9.97
C ALA A 245 -4.53 -18.78 -10.10
N VAL A 246 -5.20 -17.96 -9.28
CA VAL A 246 -6.66 -17.77 -9.34
C VAL A 246 -7.08 -17.17 -10.68
N ALA A 247 -6.38 -16.14 -11.15
CA ALA A 247 -6.66 -15.49 -12.43
C ALA A 247 -6.53 -16.46 -13.61
N ARG A 248 -5.51 -17.33 -13.61
CA ARG A 248 -5.35 -18.39 -14.62
C ARG A 248 -6.47 -19.42 -14.54
N GLN A 249 -6.81 -19.87 -13.34
CA GLN A 249 -7.87 -20.87 -13.13
C GLN A 249 -9.23 -20.40 -13.67
N ARG A 250 -9.56 -19.12 -13.50
CA ARG A 250 -10.81 -18.55 -14.03
C ARG A 250 -10.74 -18.12 -15.51
N ASN A 251 -9.63 -18.39 -16.21
CA ASN A 251 -9.39 -17.95 -17.59
C ASN A 251 -9.54 -16.43 -17.76
N ALA A 252 -8.87 -15.66 -16.90
CA ALA A 252 -8.82 -14.20 -17.04
C ALA A 252 -8.27 -13.78 -18.42
N SER A 253 -8.59 -12.55 -18.84
CA SER A 253 -8.11 -12.01 -20.12
C SER A 253 -6.57 -11.97 -20.17
N PHE A 254 -6.02 -12.08 -21.38
CA PHE A 254 -4.57 -12.01 -21.59
C PHE A 254 -3.94 -10.76 -20.98
N ALA A 255 -4.54 -9.59 -21.21
CA ALA A 255 -4.06 -8.33 -20.65
C ALA A 255 -4.06 -8.30 -19.11
N TYR A 256 -5.04 -8.94 -18.47
CA TYR A 256 -5.08 -9.05 -17.01
C TYR A 256 -3.97 -9.98 -16.50
N LEU A 257 -3.78 -11.13 -17.14
CA LEU A 257 -2.71 -12.06 -16.79
C LEU A 257 -1.33 -11.44 -16.98
N GLU A 258 -1.11 -10.72 -18.09
CA GLU A 258 0.14 -9.99 -18.35
C GLU A 258 0.44 -8.96 -17.26
N ALA A 259 -0.58 -8.19 -16.84
CA ALA A 259 -0.43 -7.24 -15.74
C ALA A 259 -0.06 -7.95 -14.41
N VAL A 260 -0.76 -9.04 -14.06
CA VAL A 260 -0.47 -9.81 -12.83
C VAL A 260 0.92 -10.43 -12.87
N SER A 261 1.30 -11.12 -13.95
CA SER A 261 2.64 -11.70 -14.10
C SER A 261 3.74 -10.62 -14.07
N GLY A 262 3.46 -9.43 -14.60
CA GLY A 262 4.35 -8.27 -14.51
C GLY A 262 4.60 -7.80 -13.07
N HIS A 263 3.60 -7.87 -12.19
CA HIS A 263 3.78 -7.59 -10.75
C HIS A 263 4.62 -8.66 -10.06
N VAL A 264 4.35 -9.95 -10.31
CA VAL A 264 5.14 -11.07 -9.77
C VAL A 264 6.62 -10.91 -10.17
N GLN A 265 6.89 -10.74 -11.46
CA GLN A 265 8.24 -10.59 -12.00
C GLN A 265 8.97 -9.40 -11.38
N ARG A 266 8.29 -8.25 -11.23
CA ARG A 266 8.90 -7.06 -10.61
C ARG A 266 9.34 -7.34 -9.18
N LEU A 267 8.52 -8.02 -8.40
CA LEU A 267 8.83 -8.32 -7.00
C LEU A 267 9.96 -9.36 -6.88
N ASP A 268 9.98 -10.36 -7.76
CA ASP A 268 11.10 -11.30 -7.87
C ASP A 268 12.41 -10.58 -8.21
N ASP A 269 12.36 -9.63 -9.15
CA ASP A 269 13.54 -8.85 -9.52
C ASP A 269 14.00 -7.93 -8.38
N MET A 270 13.07 -7.32 -7.63
CA MET A 270 13.42 -6.58 -6.40
C MET A 270 14.10 -7.48 -5.36
N GLN A 271 13.66 -8.73 -5.20
CA GLN A 271 14.33 -9.67 -4.30
C GLN A 271 15.74 -10.01 -4.79
N LYS A 272 15.91 -10.29 -6.08
CA LYS A 272 17.24 -10.53 -6.69
C LYS A 272 18.16 -9.33 -6.51
N GLU A 273 17.68 -8.12 -6.73
CA GLU A 273 18.44 -6.88 -6.53
C GLU A 273 18.90 -6.72 -5.08
N ARG A 274 18.04 -7.00 -4.10
CA ARG A 274 18.42 -6.94 -2.68
C ARG A 274 19.45 -7.99 -2.29
N ILE A 275 19.29 -9.21 -2.82
CA ILE A 275 20.26 -10.30 -2.60
C ILE A 275 21.60 -9.92 -3.22
N HIS A 276 21.61 -9.44 -4.47
CA HIS A 276 22.82 -9.00 -5.17
C HIS A 276 23.50 -7.84 -4.45
N GLY A 277 22.73 -6.82 -4.07
CA GLY A 277 23.25 -5.66 -3.33
C GLY A 277 23.87 -6.05 -1.99
N HIS A 278 23.24 -6.96 -1.25
CA HIS A 278 23.82 -7.50 -0.02
C HIS A 278 25.13 -8.26 -0.29
N ALA A 279 25.14 -9.14 -1.29
CA ALA A 279 26.33 -9.90 -1.68
C ALA A 279 27.52 -8.99 -2.06
N MET A 280 27.25 -7.89 -2.77
CA MET A 280 28.27 -6.91 -3.13
C MET A 280 28.76 -6.10 -1.92
N ASN A 281 27.84 -5.67 -1.04
CA ASN A 281 28.21 -4.93 0.17
C ASN A 281 29.04 -5.75 1.15
N LYS A 282 28.85 -7.08 1.17
CA LYS A 282 29.60 -8.03 2.01
C LYS A 282 30.83 -8.62 1.33
N LEU A 283 31.14 -8.23 0.09
CA LEU A 283 32.16 -8.89 -0.72
C LEU A 283 33.54 -8.85 -0.05
N ASP A 284 34.01 -7.68 0.36
CA ASP A 284 35.36 -7.50 0.94
C ASP A 284 35.46 -8.17 2.32
N GLU A 285 34.44 -8.03 3.16
CA GLU A 285 34.35 -8.67 4.49
C GLU A 285 34.38 -10.20 4.38
N ASN A 286 33.58 -10.75 3.46
CA ASN A 286 33.54 -12.19 3.20
C ASN A 286 34.84 -12.68 2.59
N ALA A 287 35.46 -11.92 1.67
CA ALA A 287 36.75 -12.27 1.07
C ALA A 287 37.87 -12.28 2.11
N ALA A 288 37.95 -11.28 2.99
CA ALA A 288 38.92 -11.24 4.08
C ALA A 288 38.76 -12.44 5.01
N THR A 289 37.52 -12.78 5.37
CA THR A 289 37.22 -13.97 6.18
C THR A 289 37.73 -15.26 5.53
N LEU A 290 37.56 -15.40 4.21
CA LEU A 290 38.04 -16.57 3.47
C LEU A 290 39.57 -16.62 3.38
N VAL A 291 40.26 -15.49 3.20
CA VAL A 291 41.73 -15.44 3.12
C VAL A 291 42.41 -15.92 4.40
N HIS A 292 41.79 -15.68 5.56
CA HIS A 292 42.31 -16.11 6.86
C HIS A 292 42.06 -17.59 7.17
N ASP A 293 41.24 -18.28 6.36
CA ASP A 293 41.00 -19.71 6.50
C ASP A 293 42.04 -20.51 5.70
N ALA A 294 42.83 -21.33 6.39
CA ALA A 294 43.91 -22.13 5.80
C ALA A 294 43.43 -23.06 4.67
N ARG A 295 42.15 -23.46 4.67
CA ARG A 295 41.54 -24.25 3.57
C ARG A 295 41.52 -23.50 2.25
N TYR A 296 41.50 -22.17 2.30
CA TYR A 296 41.36 -21.31 1.15
C TYR A 296 42.68 -20.72 0.65
N ALA A 297 43.79 -20.98 1.33
CA ALA A 297 45.12 -20.47 1.00
C ALA A 297 45.60 -20.84 -0.42
N GLN A 298 45.02 -21.88 -1.04
CA GLN A 298 45.36 -22.31 -2.39
C GLN A 298 44.52 -21.64 -3.49
N HIS A 299 43.44 -20.92 -3.17
CA HIS A 299 42.56 -20.35 -4.20
C HIS A 299 43.10 -19.07 -4.83
N THR A 300 42.73 -18.82 -6.09
CA THR A 300 43.06 -17.56 -6.75
C THR A 300 42.23 -16.40 -6.15
N ARG A 301 42.68 -15.16 -6.34
CA ARG A 301 41.88 -13.98 -5.94
C ARG A 301 40.49 -13.96 -6.59
N SER A 302 40.38 -14.39 -7.84
CA SER A 302 39.08 -14.49 -8.54
C SER A 302 38.18 -15.58 -7.97
N GLU A 303 38.74 -16.73 -7.58
CA GLU A 303 38.01 -17.81 -6.91
C GLU A 303 37.51 -17.37 -5.52
N LEU A 304 38.33 -16.65 -4.75
CA LEU A 304 37.97 -16.11 -3.44
C LEU A 304 36.88 -15.03 -3.53
N ALA A 305 36.98 -14.10 -4.49
CA ALA A 305 35.95 -13.09 -4.72
C ALA A 305 34.62 -13.72 -5.13
N LYS A 306 34.64 -14.75 -5.99
CA LYS A 306 33.45 -15.49 -6.37
C LYS A 306 32.83 -16.21 -5.17
N ALA A 307 33.63 -16.88 -4.35
CA ALA A 307 33.15 -17.54 -3.13
C ALA A 307 32.54 -16.53 -2.14
N ALA A 308 33.18 -15.38 -1.93
CA ALA A 308 32.72 -14.32 -1.05
C ALA A 308 31.37 -13.73 -1.49
N TYR A 309 31.19 -13.50 -2.80
CA TYR A 309 29.92 -13.05 -3.38
C TYR A 309 28.80 -14.06 -3.13
N PHE A 310 29.01 -15.34 -3.48
CA PHE A 310 27.96 -16.36 -3.34
C PHE A 310 27.63 -16.70 -1.88
N ARG A 311 28.58 -16.50 -0.95
CA ARG A 311 28.31 -16.53 0.49
C ARG A 311 27.31 -15.45 0.88
N GLY A 312 27.58 -14.18 0.55
CA GLY A 312 26.67 -13.07 0.82
C GLY A 312 25.32 -13.23 0.11
N PHE A 313 25.32 -13.78 -1.12
CA PHE A 313 24.09 -14.14 -1.83
C PHE A 313 23.27 -15.14 -1.00
N HIS A 314 23.87 -16.21 -0.51
CA HIS A 314 23.16 -17.23 0.26
C HIS A 314 22.65 -16.68 1.60
N GLU A 315 23.48 -15.92 2.32
CA GLU A 315 23.12 -15.24 3.56
C GLU A 315 21.82 -14.46 3.37
N LYS A 316 21.74 -13.62 2.32
CA LYS A 316 20.54 -12.82 2.07
C LYS A 316 19.38 -13.59 1.46
N ALA A 317 19.64 -14.50 0.52
CA ALA A 317 18.60 -15.26 -0.16
C ALA A 317 17.86 -16.21 0.79
N SER A 318 18.50 -16.63 1.89
CA SER A 318 17.85 -17.43 2.94
C SER A 318 16.66 -16.71 3.61
N GLU A 319 16.66 -15.37 3.62
CA GLU A 319 15.55 -14.56 4.12
C GLU A 319 14.34 -14.56 3.15
N PHE A 320 14.59 -14.80 1.85
CA PHE A 320 13.59 -14.90 0.79
C PHE A 320 13.31 -16.37 0.45
N LYS A 321 12.53 -17.05 1.31
CA LYS A 321 12.18 -18.48 1.19
C LYS A 321 11.85 -18.87 -0.27
N GLY A 322 12.69 -19.71 -0.89
CA GLY A 322 12.43 -20.29 -2.20
C GLY A 322 13.17 -19.66 -3.39
N ILE A 323 13.94 -18.58 -3.21
CA ILE A 323 14.78 -18.00 -4.28
C ILE A 323 16.18 -18.62 -4.33
N ALA A 324 16.67 -19.17 -3.21
CA ALA A 324 18.01 -19.73 -3.13
C ALA A 324 18.04 -21.20 -3.57
N PRO A 325 18.88 -21.58 -4.54
CA PRO A 325 19.44 -22.93 -4.58
C PRO A 325 20.09 -23.28 -3.23
N ASP A 326 20.09 -24.56 -2.87
CA ASP A 326 20.83 -25.03 -1.71
C ASP A 326 22.34 -24.81 -1.93
N PHE A 327 22.84 -23.74 -1.30
CA PHE A 327 24.23 -23.31 -1.34
C PHE A 327 24.98 -23.64 -0.06
N SER A 328 24.45 -24.56 0.77
CA SER A 328 25.21 -25.16 1.89
C SER A 328 26.59 -25.69 1.46
N LYS A 329 26.74 -26.05 0.18
CA LYS A 329 28.03 -26.42 -0.46
C LYS A 329 29.05 -25.27 -0.63
N TYR A 330 28.67 -24.03 -0.40
CA TYR A 330 29.52 -22.82 -0.41
C TYR A 330 29.63 -22.16 0.96
N ASP A 331 29.03 -22.76 2.00
CA ASP A 331 29.45 -22.49 3.37
C ASP A 331 30.95 -22.78 3.47
N ALA A 332 31.65 -21.94 4.24
CA ALA A 332 33.11 -21.98 4.43
C ALA A 332 33.61 -23.34 4.97
N THR A 333 32.69 -24.23 5.30
CA THR A 333 32.93 -25.60 5.75
C THR A 333 33.04 -26.64 4.62
N VAL A 334 32.58 -26.38 3.38
CA VAL A 334 32.36 -27.46 2.36
C VAL A 334 32.95 -27.22 0.95
N ALA A 335 33.39 -26.01 0.58
CA ALA A 335 33.67 -25.73 -0.84
C ALA A 335 35.03 -26.25 -1.38
N SER A 336 34.99 -27.03 -2.48
CA SER A 336 36.16 -27.40 -3.29
C SER A 336 36.28 -26.55 -4.57
N ARG A 337 37.47 -26.47 -5.19
CA ARG A 337 37.69 -25.77 -6.49
C ARG A 337 36.70 -26.21 -7.59
N GLN A 338 36.31 -27.49 -7.60
CA GLN A 338 35.36 -28.02 -8.58
C GLN A 338 33.97 -27.42 -8.41
N THR A 339 33.54 -27.20 -7.17
CA THR A 339 32.23 -26.60 -6.83
C THR A 339 32.16 -25.12 -7.24
N LEU A 340 33.27 -24.38 -7.15
CA LEU A 340 33.35 -22.96 -7.55
C LEU A 340 33.31 -22.76 -9.08
N ARG A 341 33.83 -23.72 -9.85
CA ARG A 341 33.83 -23.67 -11.33
C ARG A 341 32.44 -23.91 -11.93
N GLN A 342 31.55 -24.58 -11.22
CA GLN A 342 30.17 -24.84 -11.66
C GLN A 342 29.21 -23.67 -11.42
N LEU A 343 29.63 -22.66 -10.64
CA LEU A 343 28.83 -21.46 -10.43
C LEU A 343 28.83 -20.59 -11.70
N PRO A 344 27.72 -19.88 -12.00
CA PRO A 344 27.71 -18.88 -13.06
C PRO A 344 28.76 -17.80 -12.80
N ASP A 345 29.22 -17.13 -13.86
CA ASP A 345 30.10 -15.98 -13.68
C ASP A 345 29.30 -14.84 -13.02
N VAL A 346 29.92 -14.14 -12.06
CA VAL A 346 29.28 -13.03 -11.35
C VAL A 346 28.89 -11.92 -12.34
N THR A 347 29.62 -11.82 -13.46
CA THR A 347 29.35 -10.92 -14.58
C THR A 347 28.09 -11.29 -15.38
N GLU A 348 27.70 -12.57 -15.45
CA GLU A 348 26.48 -13.04 -16.11
C GLU A 348 25.22 -12.73 -15.29
N LEU A 349 25.35 -12.63 -13.96
CA LEU A 349 24.29 -12.17 -13.06
C LEU A 349 24.15 -10.63 -13.04
N ALA A 350 25.21 -9.91 -13.43
CA ALA A 350 25.30 -8.46 -13.43
C ALA A 350 24.96 -7.81 -14.79
N GLY A 351 24.16 -8.49 -15.63
CA GLY A 351 23.75 -8.07 -16.97
C GLY A 351 22.94 -6.76 -17.08
N ARG A 352 22.98 -5.89 -16.06
CA ARG A 352 22.77 -4.44 -16.16
C ARG A 352 23.78 -3.71 -15.26
N ALA A 353 24.87 -3.29 -15.89
CA ALA A 353 25.87 -2.30 -15.48
C ALA A 353 26.06 -2.06 -13.97
N MET A 354 27.11 -2.67 -13.41
CA MET A 354 27.72 -2.24 -12.14
C MET A 354 28.02 -0.73 -12.18
N PRO A 355 27.57 0.07 -11.19
CA PRO A 355 28.02 1.45 -11.05
C PRO A 355 29.53 1.42 -10.82
N LYS A 356 30.29 2.18 -11.62
CA LYS A 356 31.71 2.38 -11.33
C LYS A 356 31.84 3.03 -9.95
N PRO A 357 32.78 2.59 -9.09
CA PRO A 357 33.04 3.27 -7.84
C PRO A 357 33.41 4.73 -8.15
N GLN A 358 32.65 5.66 -7.56
CA GLN A 358 33.03 7.06 -7.55
C GLN A 358 34.39 7.15 -6.86
N ARG A 359 35.41 7.59 -7.61
CA ARG A 359 36.66 8.03 -7.01
C ARG A 359 36.33 9.19 -6.09
N SER A 360 36.60 9.04 -4.80
CA SER A 360 36.74 10.17 -3.89
C SER A 360 37.77 11.10 -4.49
N ASN A 361 37.32 12.31 -4.83
CA ASN A 361 38.21 13.39 -5.20
C ASN A 361 38.65 14.07 -3.89
N ASP A 362 39.40 13.34 -3.07
CA ASP A 362 40.10 13.93 -1.93
C ASP A 362 41.40 14.55 -2.45
N GLY A 363 41.25 15.76 -2.97
CA GLY A 363 42.36 16.68 -3.20
C GLY A 363 42.31 17.79 -2.15
N ASN A 364 42.86 17.56 -0.96
CA ASN A 364 43.83 18.44 -0.29
C ASN A 364 44.02 18.06 1.19
N SER A 365 45.23 17.56 1.48
CA SER A 365 46.22 18.21 2.35
C SER A 365 45.70 19.16 3.44
N LEU A 366 45.48 18.64 4.65
CA LEU A 366 46.14 18.98 5.93
C LEU A 366 45.35 18.42 7.11
#